data_AF-A0A4R1KCN9-F1
#
_entry.id   AF-A0A4R1KCN9-F1
#
_cell.length_a   1.000
_cell.length_b   1.000
_cell.length_c   1.000
_cell.angle_alpha   90.00
_cell.angle_beta   90.00
_cell.angle_gamma   90.00
#
_symmetry.space_group_name_H-M   'P 1'
#
loop_
_entity.id
_entity.type
_entity.pdbx_description
1 polymer ?
#
loop_
_entity_poly.entity_id
_entity_poly.type
_entity_poly.pdbx_seq_one_letter_code
_entity_poly.pdbx_strand_id
1 'polypeptide(L)'
;MMQSELTNRADISALLKKDGYKLIKGVVEDLDIGHVTASMSIRSGNRLVSLLLPVKDVKLSGAETGRPIYCLMNGKDVLVFRDINYMMRKILNK
;
A
#
# COMPACT_ATOMS: atom_id res chain seq x y z
N MET A 1 31.16 -9.77 -4.72
CA MET A 1 31.05 -8.54 -3.90
C MET A 1 30.44 -7.45 -4.75
N MET A 2 29.55 -6.66 -4.15
CA MET A 2 29.10 -5.32 -4.59
C MET A 2 28.17 -5.22 -5.80
N GLN A 3 26.89 -4.97 -5.53
CA GLN A 3 26.26 -3.68 -5.86
C GLN A 3 25.19 -3.38 -4.80
N SER A 4 25.68 -2.83 -3.70
CA SER A 4 24.90 -2.09 -2.72
C SER A 4 24.66 -0.69 -3.28
N GLU A 5 23.63 -0.53 -4.11
CA GLU A 5 23.11 0.80 -4.40
C GLU A 5 21.71 0.87 -3.85
N LEU A 6 21.62 1.52 -2.69
CA LEU A 6 20.41 2.14 -2.17
C LEU A 6 19.72 2.87 -3.31
N THR A 7 18.79 2.19 -3.98
CA THR A 7 17.94 2.77 -4.99
C THR A 7 17.22 3.92 -4.30
N ASN A 8 17.55 5.15 -4.68
CA ASN A 8 17.09 6.33 -3.97
C ASN A 8 15.55 6.32 -3.98
N ARG A 9 14.91 6.77 -2.90
CA ARG A 9 13.44 6.76 -2.79
C ARG A 9 12.77 7.50 -3.96
N ALA A 10 13.47 8.49 -4.54
CA ALA A 10 13.06 9.21 -5.73
C ALA A 10 13.03 8.34 -7.00
N ASP A 11 14.05 7.50 -7.20
CA ASP A 11 14.17 6.64 -8.39
C ASP A 11 13.08 5.56 -8.41
N ILE A 12 12.72 5.05 -7.25
CA ILE A 12 11.64 4.07 -7.09
C ILE A 12 10.28 4.73 -7.30
N SER A 13 10.08 5.94 -6.79
CA SER A 13 8.86 6.70 -7.08
C SER A 13 8.71 6.97 -8.58
N ALA A 14 9.81 7.14 -9.31
CA ALA A 14 9.80 7.34 -10.76
C ALA A 14 9.50 6.03 -11.51
N LEU A 15 10.10 4.90 -11.08
CA LEU A 15 9.85 3.56 -11.64
C LEU A 15 8.38 3.15 -11.48
N LEU A 16 7.81 3.31 -10.28
CA LEU A 16 6.41 2.97 -10.01
C LEU A 16 5.45 3.77 -10.91
N LYS A 17 5.71 5.06 -11.12
CA LYS A 17 4.88 5.90 -12.01
C LYS A 17 4.94 5.45 -13.47
N LYS A 18 6.11 5.02 -13.95
CA LYS A 18 6.31 4.55 -15.33
C LYS A 18 5.50 3.27 -15.61
N ASP A 19 5.40 2.39 -14.62
CA ASP A 19 4.67 1.12 -14.72
C ASP A 19 3.17 1.26 -14.39
N GLY A 20 2.64 2.49 -14.28
CA GLY A 20 1.22 2.75 -14.04
C GLY A 20 0.78 2.64 -12.58
N TYR A 21 1.71 2.42 -11.64
CA TYR A 21 1.39 2.36 -10.22
C TYR A 21 1.06 3.74 -9.67
N LYS A 22 0.00 3.80 -8.87
CA LYS A 22 -0.42 4.97 -8.10
C LYS A 22 -0.25 4.68 -6.61
N LEU A 23 0.51 5.52 -5.93
CA LEU A 23 0.69 5.44 -4.48
C LEU A 23 -0.16 6.51 -3.79
N ILE A 24 -0.98 6.07 -2.84
CA ILE A 24 -1.83 6.91 -2.00
C ILE A 24 -1.36 6.73 -0.56
N LYS A 25 -0.99 7.84 0.09
CA LYS A 25 -0.73 7.87 1.53
C LYS A 25 -1.93 8.49 2.22
N GLY A 26 -2.45 7.83 3.24
CA GLY A 26 -3.58 8.34 4.01
C GLY A 26 -3.66 7.75 5.40
N VAL A 27 -4.78 7.97 6.07
CA VAL A 27 -5.12 7.40 7.37
C VAL A 27 -6.31 6.47 7.19
N VAL A 28 -6.28 5.31 7.82
CA VAL A 28 -7.43 4.40 7.86
C VAL A 28 -8.52 5.08 8.69
N GLU A 29 -9.61 5.45 8.03
CA GLU A 29 -10.74 6.10 8.69
C GLU A 29 -11.76 5.09 9.21
N ASP A 30 -11.97 4.03 8.43
CA ASP A 30 -12.88 2.95 8.77
C ASP A 30 -12.29 1.62 8.31
N LEU A 31 -12.53 0.58 9.10
CA LEU A 31 -12.03 -0.77 8.85
C LEU A 31 -13.03 -1.78 9.43
N ASP A 32 -13.76 -2.44 8.54
CA ASP A 32 -14.68 -3.53 8.88
C ASP A 32 -14.11 -4.86 8.37
N ILE A 33 -13.92 -5.81 9.29
CA ILE A 33 -13.28 -7.10 9.02
C ILE A 33 -14.34 -8.19 9.09
N GLY A 34 -14.77 -8.66 7.92
CA GLY A 34 -15.66 -9.80 7.79
C GLY A 34 -14.92 -11.15 7.85
N HIS A 35 -15.59 -12.21 7.40
CA HIS A 35 -15.03 -13.56 7.45
C HIS A 35 -14.00 -13.84 6.33
N VAL A 36 -14.28 -13.35 5.11
CA VAL A 36 -13.44 -13.59 3.92
C VAL A 36 -12.81 -12.29 3.43
N THR A 37 -13.60 -11.22 3.41
CA THR A 37 -13.21 -9.89 2.95
C THR A 37 -13.32 -8.87 4.07
N ALA A 38 -12.56 -7.80 3.94
CA ALA A 38 -12.60 -6.64 4.78
C ALA A 38 -12.83 -5.39 3.92
N SER A 39 -13.65 -4.48 4.42
CA SER A 39 -13.85 -3.16 3.86
C SER A 39 -12.93 -2.19 4.58
N MET A 40 -12.19 -1.36 3.84
CA MET A 40 -11.31 -0.36 4.42
C MET A 40 -11.48 0.97 3.69
N SER A 41 -11.65 2.04 4.44
CA SER A 41 -11.68 3.40 3.93
C SER A 41 -10.43 4.16 4.36
N ILE A 42 -9.72 4.73 3.38
CA ILE A 42 -8.50 5.52 3.59
C ILE A 42 -8.78 6.96 3.21
N ARG A 43 -8.57 7.88 4.15
CA ARG A 43 -8.64 9.32 3.90
C ARG A 43 -7.27 9.87 3.57
N SER A 44 -7.15 10.54 2.42
CA SER A 44 -5.94 11.23 1.97
C SER A 44 -6.28 12.68 1.64
N GLY A 45 -6.10 13.57 2.62
CA GLY A 45 -6.60 14.94 2.55
C GLY A 45 -8.13 14.95 2.39
N ASN A 46 -8.63 15.59 1.33
CA ASN A 46 -10.07 15.66 1.02
C ASN A 46 -10.60 14.45 0.22
N ARG A 47 -9.76 13.45 -0.06
CA ARG A 47 -10.15 12.26 -0.85
C ARG A 47 -10.39 11.09 0.08
N LEU A 48 -11.48 10.37 -0.17
CA LEU A 48 -11.77 9.08 0.45
C LEU A 48 -11.55 7.96 -0.57
N VAL A 49 -10.82 6.93 -0.17
CA VAL A 49 -10.54 5.74 -0.99
C VAL A 49 -11.09 4.53 -0.26
N SER A 50 -12.14 3.93 -0.82
CA SER A 50 -12.73 2.70 -0.27
C SER A 50 -12.21 1.49 -1.01
N LEU A 51 -11.77 0.48 -0.26
CA LEU A 51 -11.14 -0.73 -0.74
C LEU A 51 -11.85 -1.94 -0.17
N LEU A 52 -12.00 -2.98 -1.00
CA LEU A 52 -12.46 -4.29 -0.58
C LEU A 52 -11.31 -5.28 -0.79
N LEU A 53 -10.83 -5.86 0.30
CA LEU A 53 -9.60 -6.65 0.33
C LEU A 53 -9.83 -7.99 1.04
N PRO A 54 -9.09 -9.05 0.69
CA PRO A 54 -9.06 -10.26 1.50
C PRO A 54 -8.57 -9.97 2.93
N VAL A 55 -9.20 -10.59 3.93
CA VAL A 55 -8.84 -10.38 5.35
C VAL A 55 -7.36 -10.69 5.62
N LYS A 56 -6.79 -11.68 4.93
CA LYS A 56 -5.37 -12.04 5.03
C LYS A 56 -4.45 -10.85 4.68
N ASP A 57 -4.81 -10.06 3.67
CA ASP A 57 -3.96 -8.98 3.16
C ASP A 57 -4.07 -7.76 4.09
N VAL A 58 -5.26 -7.51 4.64
CA VAL A 58 -5.47 -6.51 5.70
C VAL A 58 -4.63 -6.85 6.93
N LYS A 59 -4.64 -8.10 7.39
CA LYS A 59 -3.83 -8.54 8.54
C LYS A 59 -2.33 -8.37 8.30
N LEU A 60 -1.84 -8.79 7.12
CA LEU A 60 -0.44 -8.63 6.74
C LEU A 60 -0.03 -7.15 6.60
N SER A 61 -0.93 -6.29 6.17
CA SER A 61 -0.67 -4.86 6.03
C SER A 61 -0.50 -4.12 7.36
N GLY A 62 -1.01 -4.70 8.45
CA GLY A 62 -1.09 -4.08 9.76
C GLY A 62 -2.11 -2.94 9.85
N ALA A 63 -3.09 -2.91 8.93
CA ALA A 63 -4.12 -1.88 8.89
C ALA A 63 -4.88 -1.78 10.22
N GLU A 64 -5.09 -0.56 10.69
CA GLU A 64 -5.73 -0.25 11.95
C GLU A 64 -6.34 1.14 11.86
N THR A 65 -7.57 1.29 12.31
CA THR A 65 -8.30 2.57 12.30
C THR A 65 -7.51 3.66 13.04
N GLY A 66 -7.50 4.87 12.47
CA GLY A 66 -6.77 6.02 12.98
C GLY A 66 -5.27 6.02 12.67
N ARG A 67 -4.75 4.97 12.01
CA ARG A 67 -3.30 4.87 11.71
C ARG A 67 -2.98 5.17 10.25
N PRO A 68 -1.77 5.72 9.98
CA PRO A 68 -1.33 5.96 8.62
C PRO A 68 -1.09 4.65 7.87
N ILE A 69 -1.48 4.64 6.61
CA ILE A 69 -1.31 3.50 5.71
C ILE A 69 -0.98 3.99 4.29
N TYR A 70 -0.31 3.14 3.53
CA TYR A 70 -0.06 3.31 2.12
C TYR A 70 -0.91 2.33 1.32
N CYS A 71 -1.50 2.82 0.24
CA CYS A 71 -2.21 2.04 -0.75
C CYS A 71 -1.51 2.22 -2.10
N LEU A 72 -1.04 1.12 -2.67
CA LEU A 72 -0.45 1.08 -3.99
C LEU A 72 -1.42 0.37 -4.94
N MET A 73 -1.77 1.05 -6.03
CA MET A 73 -2.73 0.55 -7.00
C MET A 73 -2.06 0.42 -8.37
N ASN A 74 -2.30 -0.68 -9.07
CA ASN A 74 -1.99 -0.84 -10.49
C ASN A 74 -3.20 -1.44 -11.21
N GLY A 75 -3.96 -0.60 -11.91
CA GLY A 75 -5.23 -1.02 -12.50
C GLY A 75 -6.20 -1.55 -11.43
N LYS A 76 -6.47 -2.86 -11.45
CA LYS A 76 -7.34 -3.56 -10.48
C LYS A 76 -6.59 -4.14 -9.29
N ASP A 77 -5.26 -4.23 -9.36
CA ASP A 77 -4.46 -4.80 -8.29
C ASP A 77 -4.20 -3.73 -7.23
N VAL A 78 -4.56 -4.07 -5.99
CA VAL A 78 -4.42 -3.16 -4.84
C VAL A 78 -3.59 -3.85 -3.76
N LEU A 79 -2.56 -3.15 -3.30
CA LEU A 79 -1.70 -3.55 -2.20
C LEU A 79 -1.74 -2.49 -1.12
N VAL A 80 -1.90 -2.91 0.14
CA VAL A 80 -1.91 -2.02 1.30
C VAL A 80 -0.82 -2.43 2.28
N PHE A 81 -0.15 -1.45 2.87
CA PHE A 81 0.96 -1.68 3.79
C PHE A 81 1.23 -0.45 4.64
N ARG A 82 1.74 -0.67 5.85
CA ARG A 82 2.22 0.42 6.73
C ARG A 82 3.72 0.65 6.64
N ASP A 83 4.48 -0.41 6.39
CA ASP A 83 5.94 -0.33 6.22
C ASP A 83 6.31 -0.28 4.73
N ILE A 84 6.94 0.82 4.33
CA ILE A 84 7.42 0.99 2.96
C ILE A 84 8.55 0.00 2.63
N ASN A 85 9.35 -0.43 3.61
CA ASN A 85 10.40 -1.42 3.41
C ASN A 85 9.83 -2.80 3.07
N TYR A 86 8.66 -3.14 3.63
CA TYR A 86 7.92 -4.35 3.27
C TYR A 86 7.49 -4.31 1.80
N MET A 87 6.96 -3.17 1.33
CA MET A 87 6.60 -2.99 -0.08
C MET A 87 7.82 -3.12 -1.00
N MET A 88 8.94 -2.48 -0.64
CA MET A 88 10.16 -2.48 -1.43
C MET A 88 10.66 -3.90 -1.69
N ARG A 89 10.65 -4.75 -0.65
CA ARG A 89 11.00 -6.17 -0.81
C ARG A 89 10.03 -6.92 -1.72
N LYS A 90 8.72 -6.64 -1.64
CA LYS A 90 7.72 -7.33 -2.45
C LYS A 90 7.72 -6.94 -3.92
N ILE A 91 8.08 -5.69 -4.24
CA ILE A 91 8.09 -5.17 -5.62
C ILE A 91 9.45 -5.36 -6.29
N LEU A 92 10.55 -5.20 -5.54
CA LEU A 92 11.91 -5.31 -6.09
C LEU A 92 12.43 -6.74 -6.15
N ASN A 93 11.94 -7.66 -5.31
CA ASN A 93 12.29 -9.10 -5.42
C ASN A 93 11.40 -9.82 -6.44
N LYS A 94 11.31 -9.30 -7.67
CA LYS A 94 10.87 -10.15 -8.78
C LYS A 94 11.85 -11.30 -8.99
#